data_AF-A0A0E3L2I4-F1
#
_entry.id   AF-A0A0E3L2I4-F1
#
_cell.length_a   1.000
_cell.length_b   1.000
_cell.length_c   1.000
_cell.angle_alpha   90.00
_cell.angle_beta   90.00
_cell.angle_gamma   90.00
#
_symmetry.space_group_name_H-M   'P 1'
#
loop_
_entity.id
_entity.type
_entity.pdbx_description
1 polymer ?
#
loop_
_entity_poly.entity_id
_entity_poly.type
_entity_poly.pdbx_seq_one_letter_code
_entity_poly.pdbx_strand_id
1 'polypeptide(L)'
;MAFHWYGDTFNLLGRAKRFFESEACKNQGFISENRVIGLQFHLEMSNQTIRNVIENCRDEIVEGKYIQKEHELLERDYLLKVSRQLMFRLLDNFVN
;
A
#
# COMPACT_ATOMS: atom_id res chain seq x y z
N MET A 1 -8.36 1.52 -3.97
CA MET A 1 -7.20 2.40 -4.16
C MET A 1 -6.35 2.31 -2.91
N ALA A 2 -5.02 2.24 -3.05
CA ALA A 2 -4.06 2.14 -1.95
C ALA A 2 -2.86 3.06 -2.21
N PHE A 3 -2.10 3.40 -1.16
CA PHE A 3 -0.88 4.18 -1.28
C PHE A 3 0.33 3.24 -1.44
N HIS A 4 1.26 3.57 -2.33
CA HIS A 4 2.44 2.75 -2.62
C HIS A 4 3.70 3.58 -2.39
N TRP A 5 4.59 3.08 -1.54
CA TRP A 5 5.93 3.65 -1.32
C TRP A 5 6.89 2.52 -0.96
N TYR A 6 7.53 1.93 -1.96
CA TYR A 6 8.50 0.84 -1.79
C TYR A 6 9.37 0.71 -3.05
N GLY A 7 10.59 0.22 -2.88
CA GLY A 7 11.49 -0.17 -3.97
C GLY A 7 11.60 -1.68 -4.17
N ASP A 8 11.54 -2.44 -3.07
CA ASP A 8 11.65 -3.90 -3.08
C ASP A 8 10.29 -4.61 -3.13
N THR A 9 10.33 -5.92 -3.40
CA THR A 9 9.16 -6.81 -3.33
C THR A 9 9.53 -8.12 -2.66
N PHE A 10 8.53 -8.92 -2.32
CA PHE A 10 8.71 -10.24 -1.75
C PHE A 10 8.34 -11.36 -2.74
N ASN A 11 8.92 -12.53 -2.52
CA ASN A 11 8.49 -13.76 -3.16
C ASN A 11 7.47 -14.48 -2.27
N LEU A 12 6.56 -15.21 -2.90
CA LEU A 12 5.63 -16.08 -2.18
C LEU A 12 6.26 -17.45 -2.00
N LEU A 13 6.32 -17.91 -0.75
CA LEU A 13 6.85 -19.22 -0.38
C LEU A 13 5.77 -20.06 0.31
N GLY A 14 5.90 -21.38 0.20
CA GLY A 14 5.02 -22.33 0.89
C GLY A 14 3.56 -22.24 0.43
N ARG A 15 2.64 -22.10 1.41
CA ARG A 15 1.19 -22.10 1.19
C ARG A 15 0.57 -20.71 1.01
N ALA A 16 1.40 -19.67 0.91
CA ALA A 16 0.92 -18.31 0.70
C ALA A 16 0.25 -18.18 -0.68
N LYS A 17 -0.96 -17.64 -0.70
CA LYS A 17 -1.71 -17.36 -1.92
C LYS A 17 -1.71 -15.87 -2.20
N ARG A 18 -1.28 -15.49 -3.41
CA ARG A 18 -1.40 -14.10 -3.88
C ARG A 18 -2.88 -13.71 -3.92
N PHE A 19 -3.16 -12.48 -3.51
CA PHE A 19 -4.51 -11.91 -3.55
C PHE A 19 -4.56 -10.54 -4.24
N PHE A 20 -3.46 -9.79 -4.25
CA PHE A 20 -3.36 -8.51 -4.95
C PHE A 20 -2.14 -8.48 -5.87
N GLU A 21 -2.29 -7.77 -7.00
CA GLU A 21 -1.21 -7.45 -7.94
C GLU A 21 -1.45 -6.08 -8.59
N SER A 22 -0.40 -5.47 -9.13
CA SER A 22 -0.45 -4.29 -9.99
C SER A 22 0.48 -4.47 -11.19
N GLU A 23 0.36 -3.57 -12.18
CA GLU A 23 1.26 -3.59 -13.35
C GLU A 23 2.74 -3.49 -12.95
N ALA A 24 3.05 -2.66 -11.94
CA ALA A 24 4.40 -2.42 -11.47
C ALA A 24 4.95 -3.50 -10.53
N CYS A 25 4.08 -4.24 -9.84
CA CYS A 25 4.48 -5.23 -8.85
C CYS A 25 3.48 -6.38 -8.80
N LYS A 26 3.95 -7.58 -9.14
CA LYS A 26 3.11 -8.78 -9.17
C LYS A 26 2.67 -9.19 -7.78
N ASN A 27 3.47 -9.03 -6.74
CA ASN A 27 3.15 -9.52 -5.40
C ASN A 27 2.77 -8.35 -4.48
N GLN A 28 1.53 -7.85 -4.59
CA GLN A 28 1.05 -6.74 -3.76
C GLN A 28 0.44 -7.19 -2.43
N GLY A 29 -0.02 -8.43 -2.34
CA GLY A 29 -0.51 -8.96 -1.09
C GLY A 29 -0.81 -10.45 -1.17
N PHE A 30 -0.75 -11.10 -0.01
CA PHE A 30 -0.98 -12.53 0.13
C PHE A 30 -1.71 -12.89 1.42
N ILE A 31 -2.33 -14.06 1.40
CA ILE A 31 -2.89 -14.72 2.58
C ILE A 31 -2.12 -16.03 2.79
N SER A 32 -1.68 -16.30 4.01
CA SER A 32 -1.10 -17.58 4.40
C SER A 32 -1.91 -18.22 5.53
N GLU A 33 -2.24 -19.50 5.35
CA GLU A 33 -2.98 -20.33 6.32
C GLU A 33 -4.28 -19.71 6.85
N ASN A 34 -4.89 -18.80 6.07
CA ASN A 34 -6.07 -18.00 6.45
C ASN A 34 -5.92 -17.25 7.78
N ARG A 35 -4.69 -16.99 8.23
CA ARG A 35 -4.39 -16.36 9.53
C ARG A 35 -3.33 -15.28 9.45
N VAL A 36 -2.69 -15.13 8.30
CA VAL A 36 -1.67 -14.10 8.07
C VAL A 36 -1.98 -13.40 6.77
N ILE A 37 -2.05 -12.08 6.81
CA ILE A 37 -2.17 -11.21 5.64
C ILE A 37 -0.89 -10.39 5.54
N GLY A 38 -0.23 -10.44 4.39
CA GLY A 38 0.86 -9.53 4.03
C GLY A 38 0.40 -8.58 2.94
N LEU A 39 0.67 -7.28 3.10
CA LEU A 39 0.39 -6.23 2.12
C LEU A 39 1.67 -5.47 1.80
N GLN A 40 1.92 -5.23 0.52
CA GLN A 40 3.03 -4.39 0.04
C GLN A 40 2.66 -2.90 0.03
N PHE A 41 1.37 -2.60 -0.06
CA PHE A 41 0.83 -1.25 -0.09
C PHE A 41 0.27 -0.83 1.27
N HIS A 42 0.05 0.48 1.41
CA HIS A 42 -0.38 1.13 2.63
C HIS A 42 -1.84 1.57 2.50
N LEU A 43 -2.71 1.04 3.35
CA LEU A 43 -4.12 1.48 3.43
C LEU A 43 -4.36 2.49 4.55
N GLU A 44 -3.42 2.58 5.48
CA GLU A 44 -3.44 3.33 6.73
C GLU A 44 -3.10 4.81 6.57
N MET A 45 -2.71 5.23 5.37
CA MET A 45 -2.20 6.57 5.11
C MET A 45 -3.25 7.65 5.35
N SER A 46 -2.77 8.80 5.78
CA SER A 46 -3.49 10.06 5.95
C SER A 46 -2.69 11.19 5.32
N ASN A 47 -3.29 12.36 5.09
CA ASN A 47 -2.55 13.52 4.59
C ASN A 47 -1.36 13.85 5.51
N GLN A 48 -1.53 13.74 6.83
CA GLN A 48 -0.44 14.02 7.76
C GLN A 48 0.70 13.00 7.61
N THR A 49 0.40 11.70 7.54
CA THR A 49 1.46 10.69 7.40
C THR A 49 2.14 10.75 6.03
N ILE A 50 1.42 11.09 4.97
CA ILE A 50 2.01 11.33 3.64
C ILE A 50 2.97 12.52 3.67
N ARG A 51 2.58 13.65 4.31
CA ARG A 51 3.49 14.79 4.49
C ARG A 51 4.75 14.39 5.24
N ASN A 52 4.62 13.60 6.30
CA ASN A 52 5.77 13.13 7.07
C ASN A 52 6.69 12.23 6.21
N VAL A 53 6.14 11.32 5.41
CA VAL A 53 6.96 10.47 4.51
C VAL A 53 7.68 11.33 3.48
N ILE A 54 6.99 12.29 2.85
CA ILE A 54 7.63 13.22 1.90
C ILE A 54 8.75 14.00 2.59
N GLU A 55 8.53 14.51 3.80
CA GLU A 55 9.54 15.28 4.53
C GLU A 55 10.80 14.48 4.86
N ASN A 56 10.65 13.20 5.22
CA ASN A 56 11.77 12.35 5.65
C ASN A 56 12.44 11.57 4.51
N CYS A 57 11.76 11.40 3.37
CA CYS A 57 12.20 10.56 2.25
C CYS A 57 12.08 11.29 0.90
N ARG A 58 12.17 12.63 0.90
CA ARG A 58 12.01 13.46 -0.32
C ARG A 58 12.94 13.03 -1.44
N ASP A 59 14.15 12.62 -1.11
CA ASP A 59 15.19 12.18 -2.03
C ASP A 59 14.83 10.90 -2.82
N GLU A 60 13.84 10.13 -2.35
CA GLU A 60 13.31 8.97 -3.07
C GLU A 60 12.30 9.34 -4.17
N ILE A 61 11.80 10.59 -4.16
CA ILE A 61 10.88 11.10 -5.20
C ILE A 61 11.70 11.55 -6.41
N VAL A 62 12.05 10.58 -7.25
CA VAL A 62 12.78 10.76 -8.50
C VAL A 62 11.89 10.55 -9.72
N GLU A 63 12.40 10.84 -10.91
CA GLU A 63 11.68 10.54 -12.15
C GLU A 63 11.55 9.02 -12.35
N GLY A 64 10.31 8.53 -12.52
CA GLY A 64 10.04 7.12 -12.75
C GLY A 64 8.61 6.88 -13.20
N LYS A 65 8.38 5.80 -13.97
CA LYS A 65 7.07 5.48 -14.58
C LYS A 65 5.93 5.40 -13.55
N TYR A 66 6.22 4.93 -12.34
CA TYR A 66 5.24 4.73 -11.26
C TYR A 66 5.53 5.60 -10.03
N ILE A 67 6.40 6.60 -10.15
CA ILE A 67 6.71 7.54 -9.05
C ILE A 67 5.93 8.83 -9.31
N GLN A 68 5.03 9.16 -8.38
CA GLN A 68 4.25 10.39 -8.43
C GLN A 68 5.07 11.56 -7.89
N LYS A 69 4.83 12.77 -8.42
CA LYS A 69 5.41 14.01 -7.89
C LYS A 69 4.79 14.35 -6.53
N GLU A 70 5.50 15.12 -5.70
CA GLU A 70 5.02 15.50 -4.36
C GLU A 70 3.59 16.06 -4.34
N HIS A 71 3.28 17.00 -5.25
CA HIS A 71 1.97 17.62 -5.32
C HIS A 71 0.87 16.65 -5.77
N GLU A 72 1.22 15.52 -6.38
CA GLU A 72 0.25 14.49 -6.82
C GLU A 72 -0.10 13.51 -5.70
N LEU A 73 0.76 13.39 -4.68
CA LEU A 73 0.60 12.51 -3.52
C LEU A 73 -0.33 13.12 -2.45
N LEU A 74 -0.40 14.45 -2.38
CA LEU A 74 -1.17 15.18 -1.39
C LEU A 74 -2.62 15.44 -1.82
N GLU A 75 -3.49 15.77 -0.85
CA GLU A 75 -4.86 16.26 -1.08
C GLU A 75 -5.76 15.26 -1.83
N ARG A 76 -5.56 13.96 -1.52
CA ARG A 76 -6.33 12.85 -2.09
C ARG A 76 -7.42 12.33 -1.14
N ASP A 77 -8.14 13.24 -0.48
CA ASP A 77 -9.07 12.93 0.62
C ASP A 77 -10.06 11.80 0.30
N TYR A 78 -10.63 11.82 -0.90
CA TYR A 78 -11.54 10.76 -1.35
C TYR A 78 -10.85 9.39 -1.40
N LEU A 79 -9.63 9.31 -1.94
CA LEU A 79 -8.87 8.06 -2.03
C LEU A 79 -8.45 7.58 -0.65
N LEU A 80 -8.02 8.49 0.24
CA LEU A 80 -7.67 8.16 1.63
C LEU A 80 -8.88 7.62 2.40
N LYS A 81 -10.06 8.22 2.20
CA LYS A 81 -11.31 7.73 2.80
C LYS A 81 -11.65 6.32 2.31
N VAL A 82 -11.60 6.06 1.00
CA VAL A 82 -11.88 4.73 0.43
C VAL A 82 -10.84 3.71 0.90
N SER A 83 -9.57 4.08 0.94
CA SER A 83 -8.47 3.25 1.44
C SER A 83 -8.68 2.83 2.90
N ARG A 84 -9.03 3.79 3.75
CA ARG A 84 -9.35 3.54 5.17
C ARG A 84 -10.58 2.64 5.34
N GLN A 85 -11.62 2.83 4.53
CA GLN A 85 -12.79 1.96 4.56
C GLN A 85 -12.44 0.51 4.17
N LEU A 86 -11.57 0.34 3.18
CA LEU A 86 -11.07 -0.98 2.78
C LEU A 86 -10.24 -1.61 3.89
N MET A 87 -9.37 -0.84 4.56
CA MET A 87 -8.60 -1.31 5.71
C MET A 87 -9.51 -1.83 6.81
N PHE A 88 -10.54 -1.07 7.21
CA PHE A 88 -11.46 -1.53 8.24
C PHE A 88 -12.21 -2.80 7.84
N ARG A 89 -12.70 -2.89 6.58
CA ARG A 89 -13.30 -4.14 6.10
C ARG A 89 -12.34 -5.32 6.16
N LEU A 90 -11.07 -5.12 5.80
CA LEU A 90 -10.06 -6.17 5.88
C LEU A 90 -9.85 -6.61 7.33
N LEU A 91 -9.72 -5.67 8.26
CA LEU A 91 -9.53 -5.94 9.69
C LEU A 91 -10.76 -6.63 10.31
N ASP A 92 -11.96 -6.16 10.01
CA ASP A 92 -13.21 -6.77 10.48
C ASP A 92 -13.30 -8.24 10.03
N ASN A 93 -12.91 -8.56 8.79
CA ASN A 93 -12.90 -9.94 8.30
C ASN A 93 -11.72 -10.78 8.81
N PHE A 94 -10.69 -10.15 9.37
CA PHE A 94 -9.52 -10.86 9.90
C PHE A 94 -9.70 -11.30 11.35
N VAL A 95 -10.53 -10.58 12.12
CA VAL A 95 -10.82 -10.88 13.53
C VAL A 95 -11.97 -11.90 13.68
N ASN A 96 -12.73 -12.16 12.62
CA ASN A 96 -13.82 -13.14 12.57
C ASN A 96 -13.32 -14.51 12.10
#